data_AF-A0A7S3HLR0-F1
#
_entry.id   AF-A0A7S3HLR0-F1
#
_cell.length_a   1.000
_cell.length_b   1.000
_cell.length_c   1.000
_cell.angle_alpha   90.00
_cell.angle_beta   90.00
_cell.angle_gamma   90.00
#
_symmetry.space_group_name_H-M   'P 1'
#
loop_
_entity.id
_entity.type
_entity.pdbx_description
1 polymer ?
#
loop_
_entity_poly.entity_id
_entity_poly.type
_entity_poly.pdbx_seq_one_letter_code
_entity_poly.pdbx_strand_id
1 'polypeptide(L)'
;RLPPPSPRIASLLRAIGSAKKGEGFGELANFEVTLEATHHGPFLETPSLFAEIGSTDQEWGRKDAGRCWAEALWAELSRTSSFPGDASPARGDSPVVLALGGNHYMCHMNDIVEQHPDVHIGHMLATYVLQDAGPDRIREAVHEALLSTVQSQPEARELFVLVLKKKLTSADRKAVLKALDECTSTWTGPELRVVGSLSELGEELQTRGEIGN
;
A
#
# COMPACT_ATOMS: atom_id res chain seq x y z
N ARG A 1 10.16 -3.95 13.90
CA ARG A 1 8.84 -4.61 13.97
C ARG A 1 7.79 -3.72 13.33
N LEU A 2 7.08 -4.21 12.32
CA LEU A 2 6.04 -3.51 11.57
C LEU A 2 4.66 -4.11 11.90
N PRO A 3 3.63 -3.28 12.18
CA PRO A 3 2.27 -3.80 12.35
C PRO A 3 1.76 -4.38 11.03
N PRO A 4 0.89 -5.41 11.05
CA PRO A 4 0.21 -5.83 9.83
C PRO A 4 -0.55 -4.63 9.22
N PRO A 5 -0.37 -4.32 7.93
CA PRO A 5 -1.07 -3.21 7.29
C PRO A 5 -2.55 -3.56 7.12
N SER A 6 -3.45 -2.61 7.33
CA SER A 6 -4.88 -2.86 7.16
C SER A 6 -5.20 -3.32 5.73
N PRO A 7 -6.04 -4.36 5.53
CA PRO A 7 -6.43 -4.82 4.20
C PRO A 7 -7.26 -3.78 3.42
N ARG A 8 -7.69 -2.70 4.10
CA ARG A 8 -8.55 -1.64 3.57
C ARG A 8 -7.81 -0.42 3.04
N ILE A 9 -6.46 -0.40 2.99
CA ILE A 9 -5.71 0.77 2.51
C ILE A 9 -6.18 1.20 1.11
N ALA A 10 -6.28 0.25 0.17
CA ALA A 10 -6.68 0.53 -1.20
C ALA A 10 -8.15 1.00 -1.31
N SER A 11 -9.06 0.30 -0.63
CA SER A 11 -10.49 0.63 -0.66
C SER A 11 -10.77 1.98 0.00
N LEU A 12 -10.12 2.26 1.14
CA LEU A 12 -10.26 3.53 1.85
C LEU A 12 -9.68 4.70 1.06
N LEU A 13 -8.55 4.52 0.35
CA LEU A 13 -8.00 5.54 -0.54
C LEU A 13 -9.02 5.94 -1.63
N ARG A 14 -9.67 4.94 -2.25
CA ARG A 14 -10.74 5.19 -3.23
C ARG A 14 -11.95 5.85 -2.59
N ALA A 15 -12.31 5.45 -1.37
CA ALA A 15 -13.43 6.02 -0.64
C ALA A 15 -13.22 7.51 -0.33
N ILE A 16 -12.04 7.91 0.18
CA ILE A 16 -11.73 9.32 0.45
C ILE A 16 -11.62 10.13 -0.84
N GLY A 17 -11.03 9.56 -1.91
CA GLY A 17 -10.98 10.18 -3.22
C GLY A 17 -12.37 10.43 -3.84
N SER A 18 -13.32 9.53 -3.58
CA SER A 18 -14.72 9.66 -4.01
C SER A 18 -15.50 10.64 -3.13
N ALA A 19 -15.35 10.57 -1.80
CA ALA A 19 -16.00 11.48 -0.86
C ALA A 19 -15.61 12.93 -1.12
N LYS A 20 -14.32 13.21 -1.37
CA LYS A 20 -13.81 14.55 -1.71
C LYS A 20 -14.50 15.16 -2.95
N LYS A 21 -14.96 14.33 -3.89
CA LYS A 21 -15.67 14.78 -5.12
C LYS A 21 -17.18 14.98 -4.89
N GLY A 22 -17.70 14.62 -3.71
CA GLY A 22 -19.10 14.74 -3.34
C GLY A 22 -19.56 16.18 -3.10
N GLU A 23 -20.88 16.35 -3.01
CA GLU A 23 -21.50 17.65 -2.72
C GLU A 23 -21.09 18.17 -1.34
N GLY A 24 -20.70 19.45 -1.26
CA GLY A 24 -20.30 20.09 0.00
C GLY A 24 -18.80 20.03 0.32
N PHE A 25 -17.97 19.45 -0.54
CA PHE A 25 -16.52 19.37 -0.37
C PHE A 25 -15.71 20.18 -1.39
N GLY A 26 -16.33 21.13 -2.10
CA GLY A 26 -15.65 21.98 -3.10
C GLY A 26 -14.43 22.73 -2.56
N GLU A 27 -14.48 23.16 -1.29
CA GLU A 27 -13.36 23.84 -0.60
C GLU A 27 -12.16 22.92 -0.31
N LEU A 28 -12.31 21.61 -0.53
CA LEU A 28 -11.23 20.64 -0.46
C LEU A 28 -10.59 20.40 -1.83
N ALA A 29 -11.00 21.07 -2.92
CA ALA A 29 -10.45 20.84 -4.26
C ALA A 29 -8.91 20.83 -4.30
N ASN A 30 -8.28 21.72 -3.52
CA ASN A 30 -6.82 21.87 -3.42
C ASN A 30 -6.12 20.85 -2.52
N PHE A 31 -6.85 20.00 -1.79
CA PHE A 31 -6.24 18.91 -1.02
C PHE A 31 -5.77 17.80 -1.94
N GLU A 32 -4.52 17.37 -1.78
CA GLU A 32 -4.04 16.14 -2.38
C GLU A 32 -4.42 14.96 -1.48
N VAL A 33 -4.88 13.86 -2.09
CA VAL A 33 -5.08 12.59 -1.40
C VAL A 33 -3.91 11.71 -1.78
N THR A 34 -3.12 11.26 -0.82
CA THR A 34 -1.87 10.53 -1.06
C THR A 34 -1.67 9.41 -0.04
N LEU A 35 -1.08 8.30 -0.49
CA LEU A 35 -0.53 7.29 0.41
C LEU A 35 0.83 7.76 0.92
N GLU A 36 1.16 7.36 2.15
CA GLU A 36 2.46 7.63 2.75
C GLU A 36 3.25 6.35 2.93
N ALA A 37 4.58 6.46 2.80
CA ALA A 37 5.49 5.39 3.11
C ALA A 37 5.30 4.91 4.55
N THR A 38 5.58 3.64 4.81
CA THR A 38 5.56 3.07 6.17
C THR A 38 6.54 3.83 7.07
N HIS A 39 6.03 4.47 8.12
CA HIS A 39 6.83 5.24 9.05
C HIS A 39 6.13 5.37 10.41
N HIS A 40 6.86 5.84 11.42
CA HIS A 40 6.41 6.02 12.80
C HIS A 40 5.87 4.73 13.46
N GLY A 41 5.35 4.88 14.69
CA GLY A 41 4.68 3.81 15.45
C GLY A 41 3.23 4.20 15.75
N PRO A 42 2.51 3.44 16.59
CA PRO A 42 3.01 2.30 17.38
C PRO A 42 3.07 1.00 16.58
N PHE A 43 3.80 0.03 17.12
CA PHE A 43 3.63 -1.36 16.69
C PHE A 43 2.32 -1.91 17.29
N LEU A 44 1.53 -2.59 16.46
CA LEU A 44 0.28 -3.24 16.81
C LEU A 44 0.27 -4.65 16.19
N GLU A 45 -0.32 -5.61 16.89
CA GLU A 45 -0.50 -6.98 16.36
C GLU A 45 -1.75 -7.10 15.49
N THR A 46 -2.69 -6.16 15.61
CA THR A 46 -3.92 -6.11 14.80
C THR A 46 -3.68 -5.30 13.52
N PRO A 47 -4.22 -5.73 12.36
CA PRO A 47 -4.15 -4.96 11.13
C PRO A 47 -4.65 -3.52 11.31
N SER A 48 -3.82 -2.55 10.92
CA SER A 48 -4.08 -1.14 11.22
C SER A 48 -3.62 -0.20 10.09
N LEU A 49 -4.17 1.01 10.04
CA LEU A 49 -3.75 2.10 9.18
C LEU A 49 -3.93 3.44 9.93
N PHE A 50 -3.27 4.48 9.43
CA PHE A 50 -3.53 5.87 9.81
C PHE A 50 -4.34 6.57 8.71
N ALA A 51 -5.30 7.40 9.12
CA ALA A 51 -6.07 8.28 8.24
C ALA A 51 -5.89 9.72 8.74
N GLU A 52 -5.25 10.55 7.93
CA GLU A 52 -4.67 11.81 8.40
C GLU A 52 -5.19 13.02 7.62
N ILE A 53 -5.12 14.19 8.28
CA ILE A 53 -5.37 15.50 7.69
C ILE A 53 -4.09 16.30 7.93
N GLY A 54 -3.46 16.77 6.86
CA GLY A 54 -2.20 17.47 6.91
C GLY A 54 -2.17 18.71 6.02
N SER A 55 -1.09 19.51 6.07
CA SER A 55 0.15 19.21 6.82
C SER A 55 0.43 20.17 7.98
N THR A 56 -0.37 21.23 8.16
CA THR A 56 -0.17 22.25 9.20
C THR A 56 -1.38 22.38 10.13
N ASP A 57 -1.21 23.17 11.19
CA ASP A 57 -2.28 23.50 12.14
C ASP A 57 -3.50 24.17 11.48
N GLN A 58 -3.31 24.80 10.31
CA GLN A 58 -4.37 25.35 9.49
C GLN A 58 -5.31 24.25 8.95
N GLU A 59 -4.80 23.04 8.69
CA GLU A 59 -5.58 21.93 8.17
C GLU A 59 -6.14 21.02 9.26
N TRP A 60 -5.40 20.79 10.36
CA TRP A 60 -5.78 19.80 11.39
C TRP A 60 -7.17 20.00 11.99
N GLY A 61 -7.57 21.27 12.18
CA GLY A 61 -8.86 21.63 12.76
C GLY A 61 -10.01 21.76 11.76
N ARG A 62 -9.78 21.52 10.46
CA ARG A 62 -10.78 21.71 9.41
C ARG A 62 -11.93 20.71 9.52
N LYS A 63 -13.10 21.23 9.90
CA LYS A 63 -14.32 20.42 10.09
C LYS A 63 -14.82 19.78 8.79
N ASP A 64 -14.61 20.42 7.66
CA ASP A 64 -14.98 19.89 6.35
C ASP A 64 -14.06 18.76 5.90
N ALA A 65 -12.74 18.87 6.13
CA ALA A 65 -11.80 17.76 5.94
C ALA A 65 -12.13 16.57 6.87
N GLY A 66 -12.42 16.85 8.15
CA GLY A 66 -12.87 15.84 9.10
C GLY A 66 -14.20 15.17 8.71
N ARG A 67 -15.15 15.95 8.20
CA ARG A 67 -16.42 15.41 7.68
C ARG A 67 -16.20 14.54 6.45
N CYS A 68 -15.33 14.94 5.53
CA CYS A 68 -14.98 14.16 4.34
C CYS A 68 -14.41 12.79 4.72
N TRP A 69 -13.49 12.75 5.69
CA TRP A 69 -12.99 11.50 6.26
C TRP A 69 -14.08 10.67 6.94
N ALA A 70 -14.95 11.30 7.73
CA ALA A 70 -16.05 10.60 8.37
C ALA A 70 -16.99 9.93 7.35
N GLU A 71 -17.31 10.62 6.25
CA GLU A 71 -18.13 10.04 5.16
C GLU A 71 -17.40 8.89 4.44
N ALA A 72 -16.11 9.04 4.17
CA ALA A 72 -15.30 7.98 3.55
C ALA A 72 -15.19 6.73 4.43
N LEU A 73 -14.90 6.90 5.73
CA LEU A 73 -14.82 5.82 6.71
C LEU A 73 -16.18 5.15 6.91
N TRP A 74 -17.26 5.94 6.99
CA TRP A 74 -18.61 5.39 7.09
C TRP A 74 -18.94 4.55 5.87
N ALA A 75 -18.68 5.05 4.67
CA ALA A 75 -18.93 4.32 3.42
C ALA A 75 -18.14 3.01 3.37
N GLU A 76 -16.86 3.01 3.73
CA GLU A 76 -15.98 1.83 3.68
C GLU A 76 -16.33 0.79 4.77
N LEU A 77 -16.55 1.23 6.01
CA LEU A 77 -16.81 0.33 7.13
C LEU A 77 -18.24 -0.20 7.13
N SER A 78 -19.18 0.51 6.49
CA SER A 78 -20.58 0.05 6.36
C SER A 78 -20.80 -0.91 5.20
N ARG A 79 -19.79 -1.20 4.36
CA ARG A 79 -19.89 -2.25 3.35
C ARG A 79 -20.02 -3.61 4.04
N THR A 80 -21.25 -4.08 4.19
CA THR A 80 -21.52 -5.48 4.53
C THR A 80 -21.14 -6.35 3.33
N SER A 81 -20.37 -7.40 3.57
CA SER A 81 -19.75 -8.32 2.60
C SER A 81 -20.75 -9.14 1.74
N SER A 82 -21.71 -8.50 1.06
CA SER A 82 -22.90 -9.19 0.52
C SER A 82 -23.37 -8.74 -0.87
N PHE A 83 -22.63 -7.91 -1.61
CA PHE A 83 -22.98 -7.63 -3.01
C PHE A 83 -22.17 -8.48 -4.01
N PRO A 84 -22.80 -9.08 -5.04
CA PRO A 84 -22.08 -9.66 -6.16
C PRO A 84 -21.39 -8.53 -6.95
N GLY A 85 -20.06 -8.56 -7.02
CA GLY A 85 -19.24 -7.45 -7.56
C GLY A 85 -18.62 -6.54 -6.49
N ASP A 86 -18.90 -6.81 -5.21
CA ASP A 86 -18.20 -6.22 -4.08
C ASP A 86 -16.81 -6.86 -3.96
N ALA A 87 -15.76 -6.06 -4.14
CA ALA A 87 -14.44 -6.42 -3.65
C ALA A 87 -14.51 -6.40 -2.11
N SER A 88 -15.07 -7.46 -1.53
CA SER A 88 -14.77 -7.81 -0.15
C SER A 88 -13.25 -7.72 0.00
N PRO A 89 -12.72 -7.11 1.08
CA PRO A 89 -11.28 -7.11 1.34
C PRO A 89 -10.69 -8.51 1.55
N ALA A 90 -11.49 -9.56 1.36
CA ALA A 90 -11.16 -10.98 1.46
C ALA A 90 -11.56 -11.75 0.18
N ARG A 91 -11.35 -11.20 -1.02
CA ARG A 91 -11.17 -12.08 -2.18
C ARG A 91 -9.72 -12.57 -2.13
N GLY A 92 -9.50 -13.81 -1.72
CA GLY A 92 -8.15 -14.43 -1.68
C GLY A 92 -7.39 -14.41 -3.02
N ASP A 93 -8.04 -14.04 -4.12
CA ASP A 93 -7.40 -13.94 -5.44
C ASP A 93 -6.83 -12.54 -5.76
N SER A 94 -7.14 -11.53 -4.93
CA SER A 94 -6.67 -10.15 -5.11
C SER A 94 -5.15 -10.06 -4.87
N PRO A 95 -4.37 -9.55 -5.84
CA PRO A 95 -2.93 -9.42 -5.69
C PRO A 95 -2.59 -8.37 -4.64
N VAL A 96 -1.56 -8.65 -3.84
CA VAL A 96 -1.03 -7.69 -2.86
C VAL A 96 0.20 -7.02 -3.45
N VAL A 97 0.30 -5.70 -3.34
CA VAL A 97 1.45 -4.92 -3.81
C VAL A 97 2.18 -4.30 -2.63
N LEU A 98 3.48 -4.58 -2.52
CA LEU A 98 4.43 -3.97 -1.59
C LEU A 98 5.44 -3.15 -2.38
N ALA A 99 5.88 -2.01 -1.85
CA ALA A 99 6.86 -1.15 -2.50
C ALA A 99 8.16 -1.01 -1.70
N LEU A 100 9.29 -1.07 -2.39
CA LEU A 100 10.64 -0.83 -1.87
C LEU A 100 11.30 0.30 -2.65
N GLY A 101 11.69 1.37 -1.97
CA GLY A 101 12.14 2.62 -2.56
C GLY A 101 10.99 3.61 -2.81
N GLY A 102 11.31 4.73 -3.48
CA GLY A 102 10.36 5.83 -3.68
C GLY A 102 10.51 6.97 -2.67
N ASN A 103 9.66 7.98 -2.78
CA ASN A 103 9.62 9.13 -1.87
C ASN A 103 8.75 8.82 -0.63
N HIS A 104 8.61 9.79 0.27
CA HIS A 104 7.72 9.69 1.42
C HIS A 104 6.24 9.66 1.02
N TYR A 105 5.82 10.57 0.14
CA TYR A 105 4.51 10.51 -0.52
C TYR A 105 4.57 9.53 -1.69
N MET A 106 3.78 8.46 -1.59
CA MET A 106 3.80 7.30 -2.47
C MET A 106 2.80 7.47 -3.62
N CYS A 107 2.80 8.62 -4.31
CA CYS A 107 1.82 8.97 -5.33
C CYS A 107 1.69 7.91 -6.44
N HIS A 108 2.77 7.21 -6.80
CA HIS A 108 2.67 6.10 -7.78
C HIS A 108 1.84 4.91 -7.27
N MET A 109 1.83 4.67 -5.97
CA MET A 109 0.96 3.66 -5.37
C MET A 109 -0.50 4.10 -5.39
N ASN A 110 -0.78 5.41 -5.33
CA ASN A 110 -2.13 5.91 -5.61
C ASN A 110 -2.57 5.55 -7.02
N ASP A 111 -1.72 5.81 -8.03
CA ASP A 111 -2.01 5.49 -9.43
C ASP A 111 -2.35 3.99 -9.59
N ILE A 112 -1.58 3.10 -8.93
CA ILE A 112 -1.85 1.66 -8.93
C ILE A 112 -3.23 1.33 -8.34
N VAL A 113 -3.56 1.91 -7.17
CA VAL A 113 -4.87 1.67 -6.51
C VAL A 113 -6.04 2.18 -7.33
N GLU A 114 -5.85 3.28 -8.08
CA GLU A 114 -6.86 3.86 -8.96
C GLU A 114 -7.05 3.04 -10.24
N GLN A 115 -5.97 2.55 -10.84
CA GLN A 115 -6.00 1.78 -12.09
C GLN A 115 -6.40 0.31 -11.89
N HIS A 116 -6.09 -0.26 -10.73
CA HIS A 116 -6.34 -1.66 -10.40
C HIS A 116 -7.20 -1.78 -9.14
N PRO A 117 -8.54 -1.73 -9.26
CA PRO A 117 -9.44 -1.65 -8.10
C PRO A 117 -9.42 -2.91 -7.20
N ASP A 118 -8.89 -4.02 -7.71
CA ASP A 118 -8.78 -5.32 -7.06
C ASP A 118 -7.45 -5.54 -6.31
N VAL A 119 -6.52 -4.57 -6.30
CA VAL A 119 -5.26 -4.71 -5.55
C VAL A 119 -5.43 -4.42 -4.06
N HIS A 120 -4.64 -5.13 -3.24
CA HIS A 120 -4.34 -4.77 -1.86
C HIS A 120 -2.98 -4.11 -1.76
N ILE A 121 -2.82 -3.19 -0.81
CA ILE A 121 -1.56 -2.49 -0.57
C ILE A 121 -0.95 -2.99 0.75
N GLY A 122 0.29 -3.47 0.67
CA GLY A 122 1.12 -3.83 1.80
C GLY A 122 1.96 -2.64 2.28
N HIS A 123 3.12 -2.93 2.85
CA HIS A 123 4.05 -1.89 3.25
C HIS A 123 4.69 -1.14 2.06
N MET A 124 5.13 0.08 2.34
CA MET A 124 5.82 0.95 1.38
C MET A 124 7.09 1.48 2.05
N LEU A 125 8.24 0.84 1.82
CA LEU A 125 9.50 1.27 2.42
C LEU A 125 10.17 2.33 1.55
N ALA A 126 10.08 3.61 1.95
CA ALA A 126 10.69 4.70 1.20
C ALA A 126 12.22 4.58 1.10
N THR A 127 12.80 5.28 0.11
CA THR A 127 14.25 5.23 -0.17
C THR A 127 15.09 5.55 1.06
N TYR A 128 14.71 6.55 1.87
CA TYR A 128 15.48 6.95 3.05
C TYR A 128 15.56 5.87 4.14
N VAL A 129 14.66 4.87 4.12
CA VAL A 129 14.70 3.72 5.05
C VAL A 129 15.77 2.72 4.62
N LEU A 130 15.98 2.59 3.31
CA LEU A 130 16.87 1.59 2.70
C LEU A 130 18.26 2.15 2.39
N GLN A 131 18.33 3.43 2.05
CA GLN A 131 19.55 4.10 1.60
C GLN A 131 20.61 4.10 2.71
N ASP A 132 21.80 3.59 2.38
CA ASP A 132 22.97 3.54 3.27
C ASP A 132 22.72 2.81 4.62
N ALA A 133 21.62 2.05 4.73
CA ALA A 133 21.24 1.33 5.95
C ALA A 133 22.15 0.12 6.23
N GLY A 134 22.88 -0.34 5.22
CA GLY A 134 23.70 -1.55 5.26
C GLY A 134 22.90 -2.83 4.98
N PRO A 135 23.58 -3.90 4.51
CA PRO A 135 22.92 -5.09 3.98
C PRO A 135 22.06 -5.83 5.02
N ASP A 136 22.51 -5.91 6.28
CA ASP A 136 21.76 -6.61 7.32
C ASP A 136 20.46 -5.90 7.67
N ARG A 137 20.49 -4.57 7.78
CA ARG A 137 19.30 -3.76 8.08
C ARG A 137 18.31 -3.74 6.92
N ILE A 138 18.80 -3.70 5.68
CA ILE A 138 17.96 -3.84 4.48
C ILE A 138 17.28 -5.21 4.49
N ARG A 139 18.03 -6.29 4.77
CA ARG A 139 17.48 -7.64 4.84
C ARG A 139 16.37 -7.75 5.89
N GLU A 140 16.62 -7.25 7.10
CA GLU A 140 15.64 -7.25 8.18
C GLU A 140 14.37 -6.45 7.81
N ALA A 141 14.53 -5.26 7.24
CA ALA A 141 13.40 -4.42 6.84
C ALA A 141 12.56 -5.07 5.74
N VAL A 142 13.20 -5.64 4.71
CA VAL A 142 12.51 -6.33 3.61
C VAL A 142 11.77 -7.55 4.15
N HIS A 143 12.44 -8.41 4.92
CA HIS A 143 11.85 -9.61 5.48
C HIS A 143 10.66 -9.29 6.39
N GLU A 144 10.80 -8.29 7.26
CA GLU A 144 9.73 -7.86 8.15
C GLU A 144 8.53 -7.29 7.39
N ALA A 145 8.75 -6.47 6.36
CA ALA A 145 7.70 -5.90 5.54
C ALA A 145 6.92 -6.96 4.73
N LEU A 146 7.61 -8.00 4.23
CA LEU A 146 6.96 -9.14 3.57
C LEU A 146 6.09 -9.91 4.56
N LEU A 147 6.64 -10.26 5.72
CA LEU A 147 5.92 -11.04 6.74
C LEU A 147 4.69 -10.33 7.29
N SER A 148 4.81 -9.06 7.70
CA SER A 148 3.68 -8.32 8.25
C SER A 148 2.60 -8.05 7.20
N THR A 149 2.99 -7.84 5.94
CA THR A 149 2.03 -7.70 4.82
C THR A 149 1.19 -8.97 4.62
N VAL A 150 1.80 -10.16 4.66
CA VAL A 150 1.06 -11.42 4.50
C VAL A 150 0.20 -11.73 5.71
N GLN A 151 0.58 -11.30 6.91
CA GLN A 151 -0.25 -11.49 8.12
C GLN A 151 -1.64 -10.85 8.01
N SER A 152 -1.77 -9.73 7.29
CA SER A 152 -3.08 -9.10 7.07
C SER A 152 -3.83 -9.62 5.86
N GLN A 153 -3.18 -10.46 5.04
CA GLN A 153 -3.71 -11.03 3.79
C GLN A 153 -3.37 -12.52 3.68
N PRO A 154 -3.81 -13.37 4.63
CA PRO A 154 -3.41 -14.78 4.69
C PRO A 154 -3.92 -15.61 3.50
N GLU A 155 -4.96 -15.14 2.82
CA GLU A 155 -5.53 -15.80 1.65
C GLU A 155 -4.90 -15.36 0.32
N ALA A 156 -4.02 -14.35 0.33
CA ALA A 156 -3.41 -13.85 -0.89
C ALA A 156 -2.65 -14.97 -1.63
N ARG A 157 -2.88 -15.07 -2.93
CA ARG A 157 -2.15 -16.00 -3.80
C ARG A 157 -0.86 -15.43 -4.36
N GLU A 158 -0.80 -14.11 -4.52
CA GLU A 158 0.35 -13.42 -5.10
C GLU A 158 0.71 -12.15 -4.31
N LEU A 159 2.02 -11.93 -4.19
CA LEU A 159 2.62 -10.74 -3.61
C LEU A 159 3.60 -10.12 -4.60
N PHE A 160 3.21 -9.00 -5.18
CA PHE A 160 4.08 -8.19 -6.02
C PHE A 160 4.97 -7.29 -5.17
N VAL A 161 6.27 -7.36 -5.40
CA VAL A 161 7.28 -6.50 -4.77
C VAL A 161 7.79 -5.52 -5.82
N LEU A 162 7.27 -4.30 -5.80
CA LEU A 162 7.71 -3.21 -6.67
C LEU A 162 9.00 -2.58 -6.13
N VAL A 163 10.10 -2.73 -6.86
CA VAL A 163 11.40 -2.14 -6.50
C VAL A 163 11.63 -0.84 -7.27
N LEU A 164 11.35 0.28 -6.62
CA LEU A 164 11.59 1.64 -7.13
C LEU A 164 13.07 2.01 -6.98
N LYS A 165 13.86 1.71 -8.03
CA LYS A 165 15.32 1.85 -8.04
C LYS A 165 15.84 3.30 -7.98
N LYS A 166 14.98 4.29 -8.22
CA LYS A 166 15.36 5.71 -8.27
C LYS A 166 15.90 6.14 -6.91
N LYS A 167 17.03 6.85 -6.88
CA LYS A 167 17.74 7.33 -5.68
C LYS A 167 18.41 6.28 -4.79
N LEU A 168 18.17 4.97 -4.97
CA LEU A 168 18.95 3.93 -4.31
C LEU A 168 20.35 3.83 -4.92
N THR A 169 21.39 3.65 -4.11
CA THR A 169 22.75 3.41 -4.62
C THR A 169 22.86 2.03 -5.28
N SER A 170 23.92 1.78 -6.05
CA SER A 170 24.16 0.44 -6.60
C SER A 170 24.34 -0.62 -5.51
N ALA A 171 24.93 -0.25 -4.37
CA ALA A 171 25.10 -1.12 -3.22
C ALA A 171 23.75 -1.45 -2.57
N ASP A 172 22.90 -0.44 -2.33
CA ASP A 172 21.58 -0.65 -1.73
C ASP A 172 20.69 -1.50 -2.63
N ARG A 173 20.69 -1.25 -3.95
CA ARG A 173 19.93 -2.07 -4.90
C ARG A 173 20.37 -3.53 -4.86
N LYS A 174 21.68 -3.80 -4.78
CA LYS A 174 22.20 -5.16 -4.66
C LYS A 174 21.78 -5.81 -3.34
N ALA A 175 21.79 -5.05 -2.24
CA ALA A 175 21.36 -5.55 -0.94
C ALA A 175 19.86 -5.87 -0.91
N VAL A 176 19.00 -5.02 -1.49
CA VAL A 176 17.55 -5.25 -1.61
C VAL A 176 17.28 -6.53 -2.41
N LEU A 177 17.88 -6.66 -3.59
CA LEU A 177 17.66 -7.84 -4.43
C LEU A 177 18.18 -9.12 -3.77
N LYS A 178 19.33 -9.05 -3.07
CA LYS A 178 19.85 -10.17 -2.29
C LYS A 178 18.90 -10.55 -1.15
N ALA A 179 18.36 -9.58 -0.43
CA ALA A 179 17.39 -9.84 0.63
C ALA A 179 16.12 -10.52 0.10
N LEU A 180 15.62 -10.09 -1.06
CA LEU A 180 14.46 -10.72 -1.71
C LEU A 180 14.75 -12.16 -2.15
N ASP A 181 15.92 -12.42 -2.72
CA ASP A 181 16.37 -13.76 -3.12
C ASP A 181 16.47 -14.70 -1.91
N GLU A 182 17.09 -14.23 -0.82
CA GLU A 182 17.18 -14.96 0.45
C GLU A 182 15.78 -15.26 1.01
N CYS A 183 14.89 -14.27 1.08
CA CYS A 183 13.52 -14.46 1.56
C CYS A 183 12.78 -15.51 0.73
N THR A 184 12.89 -15.45 -0.61
CA THR A 184 12.22 -16.35 -1.55
C THR A 184 12.63 -17.80 -1.34
N SER A 185 13.90 -18.07 -1.02
CA SER A 185 14.40 -19.43 -0.80
C SER A 185 13.76 -20.16 0.39
N THR A 186 13.27 -19.41 1.39
CA THR A 186 12.62 -19.93 2.61
C THR A 186 11.14 -19.58 2.70
N TRP A 187 10.59 -18.97 1.65
CA TRP A 187 9.24 -18.43 1.66
C TRP A 187 8.18 -19.52 1.54
N THR A 188 7.18 -19.47 2.41
CA THR A 188 6.04 -20.40 2.42
C THR A 188 4.69 -19.69 2.26
N GLY A 189 4.71 -18.45 1.75
CA GLY A 189 3.53 -17.60 1.58
C GLY A 189 3.02 -17.53 0.13
N PRO A 190 2.30 -16.46 -0.23
CA PRO A 190 1.85 -16.17 -1.60
C PRO A 190 3.00 -16.21 -2.62
N GLU A 191 2.74 -16.50 -3.89
CA GLU A 191 3.76 -16.42 -4.93
C GLU A 191 4.39 -15.01 -4.97
N LEU A 192 5.70 -14.92 -4.73
CA LEU A 192 6.41 -13.65 -4.65
C LEU A 192 6.92 -13.26 -6.03
N ARG A 193 6.43 -12.14 -6.56
CA ARG A 193 6.79 -11.60 -7.88
C ARG A 193 7.53 -10.27 -7.72
N VAL A 194 8.81 -10.24 -8.05
CA VAL A 194 9.61 -9.00 -7.97
C VAL A 194 9.53 -8.27 -9.31
N VAL A 195 9.05 -7.03 -9.30
CA VAL A 195 8.95 -6.17 -10.49
C VAL A 195 9.81 -4.93 -10.31
N GLY A 196 10.52 -4.53 -11.36
CA GLY A 196 11.50 -3.46 -11.36
C GLY A 196 10.98 -2.09 -11.78
N SER A 197 9.73 -2.00 -12.22
CA SER A 197 9.12 -0.77 -12.72
C SER A 197 7.59 -0.76 -12.59
N LEU A 198 6.99 0.43 -12.66
CA LEU A 198 5.53 0.59 -12.65
C LEU A 198 4.87 0.05 -13.91
N SER A 199 5.54 0.17 -15.07
CA SER A 199 5.02 -0.38 -16.33
C SER A 199 4.96 -1.90 -16.28
N GLU A 200 6.02 -2.55 -15.81
CA GLU A 200 6.07 -4.01 -15.62
C GLU A 200 5.00 -4.48 -14.63
N LEU A 201 4.82 -3.77 -13.52
CA LEU A 201 3.74 -4.07 -12.57
C LEU A 201 2.36 -3.95 -13.24
N GLY A 202 2.13 -2.89 -14.02
CA GLY A 202 0.86 -2.67 -14.72
C GLY A 202 0.56 -3.77 -15.75
N GLU A 203 1.57 -4.20 -16.52
CA GLU A 203 1.45 -5.30 -17.49
C GLU A 203 1.10 -6.62 -16.79
N GLU A 204 1.79 -6.97 -15.70
CA GLU A 204 1.50 -8.17 -14.91
C GLU A 204 0.08 -8.13 -14.34
N LEU A 205 -0.35 -7.00 -13.76
CA LEU A 205 -1.69 -6.86 -13.19
C LEU A 205 -2.79 -6.88 -14.26
N GLN A 206 -2.56 -6.28 -15.43
CA GLN A 206 -3.52 -6.32 -16.55
C GLN A 206 -3.71 -7.74 -17.09
N THR A 207 -2.61 -8.48 -17.26
CA THR A 207 -2.65 -9.86 -17.76
C THR A 207 -3.54 -10.75 -16.88
N ARG A 208 -3.58 -10.51 -15.56
CA ARG A 208 -4.48 -11.23 -14.65
C ARG A 208 -5.96 -10.91 -14.87
N GLY A 209 -6.28 -9.62 -15.10
CA GLY A 209 -7.65 -9.17 -15.35
C GLY A 209 -8.25 -9.76 -16.62
N GLU A 210 -7.41 -10.10 -17.60
CA GLU A 210 -7.83 -10.75 -18.86
C GLU A 210 -8.04 -12.26 -18.72
N ILE A 211 -7.28 -12.94 -17.86
CA ILE A 211 -7.40 -14.40 -17.63
C ILE A 211 -8.58 -14.74 -16.71
N GLY A 212 -9.01 -13.78 -15.87
CA GLY A 212 -10.10 -13.96 -14.89
C GLY A 212 -11.52 -13.67 -15.38
N ASN A 213 -11.71 -13.30 -16.65
CA ASN A 213 -13.02 -13.02 -17.27
C ASN A 213 -13.46 -14.12 -18.26
#